data_AF-A0A4Q2ZAG6-F1
#
_entry.id   AF-A0A4Q2ZAG6-F1
#
_cell.length_a   1.000
_cell.length_b   1.000
_cell.length_c   1.000
_cell.angle_alpha   90.00
_cell.angle_beta   90.00
_cell.angle_gamma   90.00
#
_symmetry.space_group_name_H-M   'P 1'
#
loop_
_entity.id
_entity.type
_entity.pdbx_description
1 polymer ?
#
loop_
_entity_poly.entity_id
_entity_poly.type
_entity_poly.pdbx_seq_one_letter_code
_entity_poly.pdbx_strand_id
1 'polypeptide(L)'
;MSLTLDSPSSMLTTAPETPAYLPAWFAERQQSAWQRFLATPAPKRGDETWRFSSIKQLDFSAFNKAAASGVNELIALSTGLESPVAKLIFVNDELVHVESNLPEGVICLPLAEALVSHGDLVQSHFIRQETRLGSAKFAALHEASLTNGLFVHVSDKVEVEGTIEVHHWIAGENTVIFPHTLIVTGKSSKVRVVDIFRSADDSQPGLAIAFNDLCAGQNSKLDYVAIQAFNEVTRVVQINETATLRDASATGFILNTGASWARNESLSRLEGPGSRSDMLSVSIPAHEQEYDQRT
;
A
#
# COMPACT_ATOMS: atom_id res chain seq x y z
N MET A 1 -25.35 -27.16 29.01
CA MET A 1 -25.57 -26.07 28.03
C MET A 1 -24.20 -25.45 27.79
N SER A 2 -23.47 -25.98 26.81
CA SER A 2 -22.09 -25.56 26.54
C SER A 2 -22.15 -24.22 25.83
N LEU A 3 -21.75 -23.16 26.51
CA LEU A 3 -21.47 -21.86 25.89
C LEU A 3 -20.27 -22.07 24.98
N THR A 4 -20.51 -22.29 23.69
CA THR A 4 -19.50 -22.05 22.66
C THR A 4 -19.17 -20.56 22.73
N LEU A 5 -18.04 -20.24 23.36
CA LEU A 5 -17.37 -18.97 23.15
C LEU A 5 -17.06 -18.92 21.65
N ASP A 6 -17.87 -18.19 20.89
CA ASP A 6 -17.54 -17.84 19.52
C ASP A 6 -16.14 -17.24 19.55
N SER A 7 -15.16 -17.98 19.02
CA SER A 7 -13.83 -17.44 18.84
C SER A 7 -13.99 -16.24 17.90
N PRO A 8 -13.40 -15.08 18.22
CA PRO A 8 -13.53 -13.91 17.36
C PRO A 8 -13.11 -14.30 15.94
N SER A 9 -13.94 -13.95 14.96
CA SER A 9 -13.70 -14.26 13.56
C SER A 9 -12.37 -13.65 13.12
N SER A 10 -11.41 -14.48 12.73
CA SER A 10 -10.12 -13.99 12.23
C SER A 10 -10.27 -13.47 10.81
N MET A 11 -9.61 -12.35 10.50
CA MET A 11 -9.47 -11.84 9.13
C MET A 11 -8.85 -12.86 8.15
N LEU A 12 -8.18 -13.91 8.66
CA LEU A 12 -7.57 -14.96 7.85
C LEU A 12 -8.53 -16.12 7.52
N THR A 13 -9.70 -16.18 8.15
CA THR A 13 -10.67 -17.26 7.97
C THR A 13 -12.03 -16.79 7.48
N THR A 14 -12.33 -15.50 7.59
CA THR A 14 -13.59 -14.90 7.14
C THR A 14 -13.33 -14.03 5.92
N ALA A 15 -14.09 -14.28 4.85
CA ALA A 15 -14.01 -13.48 3.64
C ALA A 15 -14.35 -12.01 3.95
N PRO A 16 -13.56 -11.03 3.49
CA PRO A 16 -13.92 -9.62 3.60
C PRO A 16 -15.22 -9.32 2.86
N GLU A 17 -16.04 -8.43 3.42
CA GLU A 17 -17.23 -7.92 2.74
C GLU A 17 -16.88 -6.72 1.88
N THR A 18 -17.24 -6.77 0.59
CA THR A 18 -17.16 -5.63 -0.31
C THR A 18 -18.43 -4.77 -0.16
N PRO A 19 -18.32 -3.47 0.17
CA PRO A 19 -19.49 -2.61 0.22
C PRO A 19 -20.27 -2.57 -1.09
N ALA A 20 -21.61 -2.63 -1.01
CA ALA A 20 -22.50 -2.70 -2.18
C ALA A 20 -22.44 -1.47 -3.12
N TYR A 21 -21.87 -0.36 -2.67
CA TYR A 21 -21.68 0.84 -3.50
C TYR A 21 -20.48 0.74 -4.45
N LEU A 22 -19.56 -0.22 -4.22
CA LEU A 22 -18.41 -0.43 -5.09
C LEU A 22 -18.80 -1.19 -6.37
N PRO A 23 -18.04 -1.02 -7.47
CA PRO A 23 -18.34 -1.69 -8.74
C PRO A 23 -18.31 -3.22 -8.63
N ALA A 24 -19.19 -3.89 -9.38
CA ALA A 24 -19.28 -5.35 -9.41
C ALA A 24 -17.94 -6.03 -9.78
N TRP A 25 -17.20 -5.48 -10.75
CA TRP A 25 -15.89 -6.02 -11.15
C TRP A 25 -14.89 -6.01 -9.99
N PHE A 26 -14.97 -5.04 -9.08
CA PHE A 26 -14.09 -4.96 -7.92
C PHE A 26 -14.47 -6.01 -6.89
N ALA A 27 -15.77 -6.18 -6.61
CA ALA A 27 -16.26 -7.23 -5.71
C ALA A 27 -15.88 -8.64 -6.20
N GLU A 28 -16.05 -8.93 -7.49
CA GLU A 28 -15.63 -10.18 -8.11
C GLU A 28 -14.12 -10.40 -7.96
N ARG A 29 -13.34 -9.32 -8.11
CA ARG A 29 -11.89 -9.35 -7.95
C ARG A 29 -11.47 -9.64 -6.51
N GLN A 30 -12.11 -9.02 -5.52
CA GLN A 30 -11.87 -9.32 -4.10
C GLN A 30 -12.23 -10.76 -3.74
N GLN A 31 -13.36 -11.26 -4.24
CA GLN A 31 -13.76 -12.64 -4.05
C GLN A 31 -12.75 -13.62 -4.66
N SER A 32 -12.27 -13.35 -5.88
CA SER A 32 -11.22 -14.14 -6.53
C SER A 32 -9.90 -14.09 -5.75
N ALA A 33 -9.51 -12.92 -5.26
CA ALA A 33 -8.32 -12.74 -4.42
C ALA A 33 -8.41 -13.51 -3.12
N TRP A 34 -9.58 -13.55 -2.48
CA TRP A 34 -9.82 -14.36 -1.29
C TRP A 34 -9.62 -15.86 -1.57
N GLN A 35 -10.14 -16.37 -2.68
CA GLN A 35 -9.92 -17.76 -3.08
C GLN A 35 -8.44 -18.05 -3.36
N ARG A 36 -7.73 -17.13 -4.02
CA ARG A 36 -6.26 -17.24 -4.21
C ARG A 36 -5.52 -17.24 -2.88
N PHE A 37 -5.90 -16.41 -1.93
CA PHE A 37 -5.30 -16.38 -0.60
C PHE A 37 -5.46 -17.73 0.12
N LEU A 38 -6.66 -18.33 0.09
CA LEU A 38 -6.93 -19.63 0.69
C LEU A 38 -6.17 -20.76 -0.01
N ALA A 39 -6.12 -20.75 -1.34
CA ALA A 39 -5.43 -21.77 -2.14
C ALA A 39 -3.90 -21.68 -2.07
N THR A 40 -3.35 -20.49 -1.84
CA THR A 40 -1.90 -20.28 -1.78
C THR A 40 -1.36 -20.71 -0.41
N PRO A 41 -0.44 -21.68 -0.33
CA PRO A 41 0.13 -22.11 0.94
C PRO A 41 0.95 -20.98 1.58
N ALA A 42 1.01 -20.95 2.91
CA ALA A 42 1.93 -20.07 3.60
C ALA A 42 3.39 -20.44 3.24
N PRO A 43 4.28 -19.44 3.10
CA PRO A 43 5.69 -19.69 2.86
C PRO A 43 6.33 -20.62 3.88
N LYS A 44 7.24 -21.45 3.41
CA LYS A 44 8.01 -22.40 4.22
C LYS A 44 9.49 -22.11 4.10
N ARG A 45 10.27 -22.54 5.10
CA ARG A 45 11.74 -22.35 5.14
C ARG A 45 12.47 -22.91 3.90
N GLY A 46 11.89 -23.94 3.25
CA GLY A 46 12.45 -24.54 2.04
C GLY A 46 12.12 -23.80 0.74
N ASP A 47 11.26 -22.79 0.77
CA ASP A 47 10.93 -22.01 -0.41
C ASP A 47 12.09 -21.04 -0.71
N GLU A 48 12.63 -21.07 -1.93
CA GLU A 48 13.83 -20.30 -2.28
C GLU A 48 13.65 -18.79 -2.04
N THR A 49 12.46 -18.26 -2.33
CA THR A 49 12.09 -16.85 -2.10
C THR A 49 11.96 -16.48 -0.62
N TRP A 50 12.05 -17.45 0.29
CA TRP A 50 11.93 -17.27 1.74
C TRP A 50 13.07 -17.93 2.52
N ARG A 51 14.10 -18.46 1.87
CA ARG A 51 15.15 -19.26 2.51
C ARG A 51 15.88 -18.55 3.65
N PHE A 52 15.93 -17.22 3.60
CA PHE A 52 16.61 -16.34 4.57
C PHE A 52 15.65 -15.51 5.43
N SER A 53 14.35 -15.67 5.23
CA SER A 53 13.33 -14.86 5.87
C SER A 53 12.82 -15.54 7.15
N SER A 54 12.51 -14.77 8.20
CA SER A 54 11.93 -15.31 9.42
C SER A 54 10.47 -15.72 9.25
N ILE A 55 10.21 -16.96 8.84
CA ILE A 55 8.85 -17.53 8.67
C ILE A 55 7.97 -17.39 9.92
N LYS A 56 8.58 -17.37 11.12
CA LYS A 56 7.88 -17.14 12.40
C LYS A 56 7.12 -15.81 12.45
N GLN A 57 7.53 -14.82 11.65
CA GLN A 57 6.91 -13.49 11.61
C GLN A 57 5.58 -13.49 10.84
N LEU A 58 5.30 -14.56 10.08
CA LEU A 58 4.14 -14.67 9.19
C LEU A 58 2.86 -15.16 9.88
N ASP A 59 2.90 -15.35 11.20
CA ASP A 59 1.67 -15.57 11.96
C ASP A 59 0.94 -14.25 12.17
N PHE A 60 -0.11 -14.05 11.37
CA PHE A 60 -0.95 -12.86 11.38
C PHE A 60 -2.32 -13.11 12.05
N SER A 61 -2.53 -14.25 12.71
CA SER A 61 -3.88 -14.64 13.18
C SER A 61 -4.45 -13.73 14.26
N ALA A 62 -3.58 -13.02 15.00
CA ALA A 62 -3.97 -12.10 16.07
C ALA A 62 -4.47 -10.74 15.54
N PHE A 63 -4.12 -10.37 14.31
CA PHE A 63 -4.45 -9.06 13.78
C PHE A 63 -5.87 -9.01 13.20
N ASN A 64 -6.55 -7.88 13.38
CA ASN A 64 -7.89 -7.64 12.83
C ASN A 64 -8.02 -6.18 12.38
N LYS A 65 -8.99 -5.91 11.51
CA LYS A 65 -9.34 -4.52 11.18
C LYS A 65 -9.98 -3.86 12.40
N ALA A 66 -9.69 -2.59 12.60
CA ALA A 66 -10.28 -1.76 13.64
C ALA A 66 -10.79 -0.45 13.03
N ALA A 67 -11.83 0.13 13.62
CA ALA A 67 -12.29 1.47 13.22
C ALA A 67 -11.23 2.53 13.52
N ALA A 68 -11.27 3.64 12.79
CA ALA A 68 -10.43 4.79 13.10
C ALA A 68 -10.66 5.30 14.55
N SER A 69 -9.58 5.65 15.23
CA SER A 69 -9.61 6.21 16.59
C SER A 69 -8.49 7.23 16.79
N GLY A 70 -8.62 8.12 17.77
CA GLY A 70 -7.61 9.17 18.01
C GLY A 70 -7.47 10.20 16.87
N VAL A 71 -8.48 10.29 15.99
CA VAL A 71 -8.40 11.01 14.69
C VAL A 71 -7.85 12.43 14.81
N ASN A 72 -8.38 13.25 15.72
CA ASN A 72 -7.95 14.65 15.85
C ASN A 72 -6.46 14.78 16.24
N GLU A 73 -5.99 13.88 17.11
CA GLU A 73 -4.59 13.85 17.53
C GLU A 73 -3.68 13.40 16.38
N LEU A 74 -4.08 12.35 15.66
CA LEU A 74 -3.32 11.84 14.52
C LEU A 74 -3.25 12.83 13.36
N ILE A 75 -4.31 13.63 13.13
CA ILE A 75 -4.26 14.75 12.18
C ILE A 75 -3.19 15.76 12.59
N ALA A 76 -3.13 16.12 13.88
CA ALA A 76 -2.13 17.06 14.40
C ALA A 76 -0.70 16.49 14.34
N LEU A 77 -0.53 15.20 14.58
CA LEU A 77 0.75 14.49 14.52
C LEU A 77 1.22 14.17 13.08
N SER A 78 0.35 14.32 12.09
CA SER A 78 0.68 14.12 10.67
C SER A 78 1.52 15.29 10.13
N THR A 79 2.68 15.52 10.72
CA THR A 79 3.68 16.49 10.25
C THR A 79 4.59 15.84 9.21
N GLY A 80 5.05 16.66 8.25
CA GLY A 80 5.83 16.21 7.10
C GLY A 80 6.40 17.39 6.33
N LEU A 81 6.09 17.49 5.05
CA LEU A 81 6.50 18.59 4.18
C LEU A 81 5.91 19.93 4.65
N GLU A 82 6.70 21.00 4.52
CA GLU A 82 6.25 22.36 4.90
C GLU A 82 5.11 22.87 4.02
N SER A 83 5.04 22.45 2.76
CA SER A 83 4.04 22.91 1.79
C SER A 83 3.74 21.82 0.74
N PRO A 84 3.02 20.74 1.12
CA PRO A 84 2.54 19.76 0.15
C PRO A 84 1.44 20.39 -0.74
N VAL A 85 1.34 19.97 -2.00
CA VAL A 85 0.26 20.44 -2.91
C VAL A 85 -1.06 19.73 -2.64
N ALA A 86 -1.00 18.55 -2.02
CA ALA A 86 -2.14 17.86 -1.46
C ALA A 86 -1.68 17.02 -0.28
N LYS A 87 -2.53 16.87 0.71
CA LYS A 87 -2.32 16.10 1.93
C LYS A 87 -3.52 15.23 2.22
N LEU A 88 -3.31 13.93 2.34
CA LEU A 88 -4.35 12.98 2.73
C LEU A 88 -3.89 12.24 3.99
N ILE A 89 -4.81 11.99 4.92
CA ILE A 89 -4.52 11.24 6.14
C ILE A 89 -5.52 10.11 6.25
N PHE A 90 -4.99 8.90 6.35
CA PHE A 90 -5.72 7.68 6.62
C PHE A 90 -5.41 7.19 8.03
N VAL A 91 -6.44 6.79 8.76
CA VAL A 91 -6.33 6.09 10.05
C VAL A 91 -7.09 4.79 9.90
N ASN A 92 -6.39 3.66 10.03
CA ASN A 92 -6.98 2.32 9.83
C ASN A 92 -7.72 2.17 8.48
N ASP A 93 -7.09 2.61 7.39
CA ASP A 93 -7.65 2.67 6.02
C ASP A 93 -8.85 3.62 5.82
N GLU A 94 -9.31 4.33 6.84
CA GLU A 94 -10.35 5.36 6.71
C GLU A 94 -9.73 6.73 6.42
N LEU A 95 -10.22 7.42 5.38
CA LEU A 95 -9.81 8.81 5.12
C LEU A 95 -10.41 9.72 6.18
N VAL A 96 -9.56 10.43 6.93
CA VAL A 96 -9.99 11.35 7.99
C VAL A 96 -9.68 12.82 7.70
N HIS A 97 -8.80 13.09 6.74
CA HIS A 97 -8.44 14.45 6.35
C HIS A 97 -8.00 14.50 4.89
N VAL A 98 -8.41 15.58 4.22
CA VAL A 98 -7.98 15.92 2.87
C VAL A 98 -7.78 17.42 2.75
N GLU A 99 -6.63 17.82 2.23
CA GLU A 99 -6.33 19.16 1.76
C GLU A 99 -5.73 19.02 0.36
N SER A 100 -6.18 19.81 -0.60
CA SER A 100 -5.70 19.68 -1.99
C SER A 100 -5.77 21.01 -2.71
N ASN A 101 -4.67 21.36 -3.38
CA ASN A 101 -4.53 22.48 -4.29
C ASN A 101 -3.78 21.99 -5.54
N LEU A 102 -4.40 21.06 -6.24
CA LEU A 102 -3.83 20.44 -7.44
C LEU A 102 -4.27 21.19 -8.71
N PRO A 103 -3.42 21.22 -9.76
CA PRO A 103 -3.77 21.84 -11.02
C PRO A 103 -4.87 21.04 -11.74
N GLU A 104 -5.53 21.70 -12.70
CA GLU A 104 -6.48 21.04 -13.59
C GLU A 104 -5.82 19.85 -14.32
N GLY A 105 -6.60 18.78 -14.52
CA GLY A 105 -6.12 17.55 -15.16
C GLY A 105 -5.45 16.56 -14.21
N VAL A 106 -5.42 16.84 -12.90
CA VAL A 106 -5.01 15.88 -11.87
C VAL A 106 -6.23 15.36 -11.11
N ILE A 107 -6.35 14.04 -11.03
CA ILE A 107 -7.28 13.35 -10.13
C ILE A 107 -6.45 12.87 -8.94
N CYS A 108 -6.85 13.25 -7.73
CA CYS A 108 -6.24 12.77 -6.48
C CYS A 108 -7.37 12.52 -5.48
N LEU A 109 -7.77 11.27 -5.36
CA LEU A 109 -8.95 10.85 -4.60
C LEU A 109 -8.61 9.65 -3.71
N PRO A 110 -9.40 9.41 -2.64
CA PRO A 110 -9.43 8.11 -2.01
C PRO A 110 -9.78 7.04 -3.04
N LEU A 111 -9.10 5.89 -3.01
CA LEU A 111 -9.30 4.81 -3.96
C LEU A 111 -10.76 4.32 -3.98
N ALA A 112 -11.43 4.27 -2.82
CA ALA A 112 -12.84 3.89 -2.73
C ALA A 112 -13.74 4.80 -3.58
N GLU A 113 -13.45 6.11 -3.62
CA GLU A 113 -14.17 7.07 -4.45
C GLU A 113 -13.80 6.91 -5.93
N ALA A 114 -12.51 6.78 -6.23
CA ALA A 114 -12.01 6.59 -7.60
C ALA A 114 -12.54 5.31 -8.25
N LEU A 115 -12.77 4.24 -7.49
CA LEU A 115 -13.40 3.01 -7.98
C LEU A 115 -14.81 3.29 -8.54
N VAL A 116 -15.55 4.23 -7.95
CA VAL A 116 -16.90 4.59 -8.37
C VAL A 116 -16.88 5.64 -9.48
N SER A 117 -16.11 6.73 -9.31
CA SER A 117 -16.10 7.87 -10.23
C SER A 117 -15.22 7.67 -11.47
N HIS A 118 -14.20 6.79 -11.39
CA HIS A 118 -13.21 6.54 -12.44
C HIS A 118 -12.93 5.04 -12.63
N GLY A 119 -13.95 4.19 -12.46
CA GLY A 119 -13.83 2.73 -12.42
C GLY A 119 -13.04 2.11 -13.57
N ASP A 120 -13.31 2.49 -14.82
CA ASP A 120 -12.60 1.94 -16.00
C ASP A 120 -11.10 2.26 -15.98
N LEU A 121 -10.75 3.48 -15.55
CA LEU A 121 -9.36 3.92 -15.44
C LEU A 121 -8.65 3.17 -14.32
N VAL A 122 -9.27 3.05 -13.14
CA VAL A 122 -8.72 2.28 -12.02
C VAL A 122 -8.55 0.81 -12.42
N GLN A 123 -9.58 0.18 -13.00
CA GLN A 123 -9.57 -1.23 -13.42
C GLN A 123 -8.44 -1.54 -14.40
N SER A 124 -8.10 -0.59 -15.28
CA SER A 124 -7.06 -0.72 -16.29
C SER A 124 -5.64 -0.74 -15.72
N HIS A 125 -5.44 -0.33 -14.46
CA HIS A 125 -4.11 -0.21 -13.86
C HIS A 125 -3.95 -0.97 -12.53
N PHE A 126 -5.04 -1.20 -11.80
CA PHE A 126 -5.05 -1.83 -10.49
C PHE A 126 -4.52 -3.28 -10.50
N ILE A 127 -3.46 -3.56 -9.72
CA ILE A 127 -2.83 -4.86 -9.47
C ILE A 127 -2.78 -5.71 -10.75
N ARG A 128 -2.20 -5.16 -11.81
CA ARG A 128 -2.20 -5.78 -13.14
C ARG A 128 -1.34 -7.03 -13.25
N GLN A 129 -0.38 -7.16 -12.34
CA GLN A 129 0.72 -8.10 -12.46
C GLN A 129 0.72 -9.08 -11.29
N GLU A 130 1.10 -10.32 -11.56
CA GLU A 130 1.28 -11.31 -10.50
C GLU A 130 2.55 -11.02 -9.69
N THR A 131 2.41 -11.01 -8.36
CA THR A 131 3.52 -10.92 -7.42
C THR A 131 4.38 -12.17 -7.50
N ARG A 132 5.67 -12.01 -7.83
CA ARG A 132 6.59 -13.11 -8.10
C ARG A 132 7.80 -13.21 -7.17
N LEU A 133 7.92 -12.30 -6.20
CA LEU A 133 9.06 -12.24 -5.29
C LEU A 133 8.86 -13.00 -3.97
N GLY A 134 7.71 -13.67 -3.81
CA GLY A 134 7.44 -14.59 -2.70
C GLY A 134 6.19 -14.25 -1.88
N SER A 135 5.67 -13.02 -1.98
CA SER A 135 4.51 -12.57 -1.19
C SER A 135 3.17 -12.75 -1.87
N ALA A 136 3.04 -13.66 -2.85
CA ALA A 136 1.79 -13.88 -3.59
C ALA A 136 0.57 -14.17 -2.68
N LYS A 137 0.76 -14.90 -1.57
CA LYS A 137 -0.29 -15.11 -0.57
C LYS A 137 -0.74 -13.79 0.06
N PHE A 138 0.20 -12.94 0.46
CA PHE A 138 -0.09 -11.67 1.13
C PHE A 138 -0.61 -10.60 0.15
N ALA A 139 -0.18 -10.64 -1.11
CA ALA A 139 -0.77 -9.84 -2.19
C ALA A 139 -2.26 -10.18 -2.38
N ALA A 140 -2.59 -11.48 -2.40
CA ALA A 140 -3.99 -11.92 -2.49
C ALA A 140 -4.81 -11.51 -1.26
N LEU A 141 -4.22 -11.56 -0.05
CA LEU A 141 -4.87 -11.07 1.17
C LEU A 141 -5.11 -9.56 1.11
N HIS A 142 -4.13 -8.79 0.63
CA HIS A 142 -4.25 -7.35 0.41
C HIS A 142 -5.41 -7.04 -0.53
N GLU A 143 -5.40 -7.61 -1.73
CA GLU A 143 -6.43 -7.37 -2.74
C GLU A 143 -7.83 -7.77 -2.25
N ALA A 144 -7.94 -8.91 -1.56
CA ALA A 144 -9.21 -9.35 -0.96
C ALA A 144 -9.72 -8.40 0.13
N SER A 145 -8.82 -7.79 0.90
CA SER A 145 -9.16 -7.00 2.08
C SER A 145 -9.14 -5.49 1.83
N LEU A 146 -8.74 -5.03 0.66
CA LEU A 146 -8.59 -3.61 0.35
C LEU A 146 -9.93 -2.86 0.50
N THR A 147 -9.94 -1.80 1.30
CA THR A 147 -11.14 -0.95 1.48
C THR A 147 -10.96 0.45 0.95
N ASN A 148 -9.74 0.99 0.99
CA ASN A 148 -9.44 2.33 0.54
C ASN A 148 -7.93 2.50 0.28
N GLY A 149 -7.52 3.69 -0.13
CA GLY A 149 -6.13 4.01 -0.43
C GLY A 149 -6.04 5.33 -1.18
N LEU A 150 -4.93 5.57 -1.87
CA LEU A 150 -4.73 6.73 -2.73
C LEU A 150 -4.86 6.34 -4.20
N PHE A 151 -5.64 7.09 -4.97
CA PHE A 151 -5.59 7.09 -6.42
C PHE A 151 -5.13 8.46 -6.94
N VAL A 152 -4.04 8.46 -7.70
CA VAL A 152 -3.55 9.64 -8.43
C VAL A 152 -3.51 9.35 -9.92
N HIS A 153 -4.19 10.17 -10.71
CA HIS A 153 -4.02 10.19 -12.16
C HIS A 153 -3.63 11.59 -12.63
N VAL A 154 -2.56 11.69 -13.41
CA VAL A 154 -2.08 12.96 -13.99
C VAL A 154 -2.24 12.91 -15.50
N SER A 155 -3.09 13.76 -16.05
CA SER A 155 -3.38 13.80 -17.49
C SER A 155 -2.16 14.14 -18.33
N ASP A 156 -2.23 13.87 -19.63
CA ASP A 156 -1.19 14.19 -20.60
C ASP A 156 -0.71 15.64 -20.48
N LYS A 157 0.61 15.83 -20.46
CA LYS A 157 1.31 17.13 -20.45
C LYS A 157 1.05 17.98 -19.20
N VAL A 158 0.44 17.42 -18.15
CA VAL A 158 0.27 18.10 -16.86
C VAL A 158 1.49 17.84 -15.97
N GLU A 159 2.04 18.90 -15.38
CA GLU A 159 3.09 18.80 -14.37
C GLU A 159 2.57 19.25 -13.01
N VAL A 160 2.71 18.40 -12.01
CA VAL A 160 2.41 18.74 -10.61
C VAL A 160 3.66 19.38 -9.99
N GLU A 161 3.63 20.70 -9.84
CA GLU A 161 4.69 21.46 -9.17
C GLU A 161 4.55 21.34 -7.65
N GLY A 162 5.21 20.35 -7.07
CA GLY A 162 5.22 20.07 -5.63
C GLY A 162 5.12 18.58 -5.34
N THR A 163 4.62 18.23 -4.16
CA THR A 163 4.50 16.83 -3.71
C THR A 163 3.15 16.58 -3.07
N ILE A 164 2.52 15.47 -3.45
CA ILE A 164 1.35 14.92 -2.76
C ILE A 164 1.87 14.12 -1.57
N GLU A 165 1.41 14.45 -0.37
CA GLU A 165 1.78 13.78 0.87
C GLU A 165 0.61 12.96 1.41
N VAL A 166 0.87 11.72 1.79
CA VAL A 166 -0.15 10.83 2.34
C VAL A 166 0.36 10.18 3.62
N HIS A 167 -0.42 10.29 4.69
CA HIS A 167 -0.12 9.64 5.97
C HIS A 167 -1.03 8.44 6.16
N HIS A 168 -0.45 7.31 6.57
CA HIS A 168 -1.15 6.08 6.90
C HIS A 168 -0.83 5.71 8.35
N TRP A 169 -1.84 5.78 9.21
CA TRP A 169 -1.71 5.47 10.63
C TRP A 169 -2.37 4.14 10.99
N ILE A 170 -1.67 3.35 11.81
CA ILE A 170 -2.26 2.23 12.54
C ILE A 170 -2.62 2.71 13.95
N ALA A 171 -3.90 2.61 14.32
CA ALA A 171 -4.41 2.91 15.65
C ALA A 171 -5.09 1.67 16.26
N GLY A 172 -4.78 1.39 17.52
CA GLY A 172 -5.32 0.25 18.27
C GLY A 172 -4.39 -0.97 18.32
N GLU A 173 -4.68 -1.87 19.27
CA GLU A 173 -3.93 -3.09 19.51
C GLU A 173 -4.25 -4.16 18.47
N ASN A 174 -3.21 -4.81 17.94
CA ASN A 174 -3.33 -5.87 16.93
C ASN A 174 -4.16 -5.42 15.70
N THR A 175 -4.03 -4.15 15.31
CA THR A 175 -4.73 -3.61 14.14
C THR A 175 -3.97 -3.94 12.85
N VAL A 176 -4.69 -4.37 11.81
CA VAL A 176 -4.17 -4.50 10.44
C VAL A 176 -4.68 -3.40 9.52
N ILE A 177 -3.82 -2.91 8.62
CA ILE A 177 -4.16 -1.99 7.53
C ILE A 177 -3.70 -2.51 6.17
N PHE A 178 -4.39 -2.08 5.11
CA PHE A 178 -4.16 -2.46 3.72
C PHE A 178 -4.01 -1.25 2.80
N PRO A 179 -3.04 -0.35 3.04
CA PRO A 179 -2.89 0.85 2.25
C PRO A 179 -2.50 0.50 0.81
N HIS A 180 -3.23 1.05 -0.16
CA HIS A 180 -2.96 0.89 -1.58
C HIS A 180 -2.75 2.25 -2.23
N THR A 181 -1.61 2.45 -2.89
CA THR A 181 -1.33 3.68 -3.64
C THR A 181 -1.20 3.36 -5.12
N LEU A 182 -2.17 3.81 -5.93
CA LEU A 182 -2.17 3.67 -7.38
C LEU A 182 -1.88 5.03 -8.04
N ILE A 183 -0.75 5.13 -8.74
CA ILE A 183 -0.32 6.35 -9.43
C ILE A 183 -0.22 6.06 -10.93
N VAL A 184 -0.97 6.82 -11.73
CA VAL A 184 -1.00 6.71 -13.19
C VAL A 184 -0.66 8.05 -13.82
N THR A 185 0.42 8.12 -14.58
CA THR A 185 0.78 9.34 -15.32
C THR A 185 0.48 9.16 -16.80
N GLY A 186 -0.22 10.10 -17.40
CA GLY A 186 -0.36 10.25 -18.85
C GLY A 186 0.96 10.57 -19.55
N LYS A 187 0.89 10.83 -20.85
CA LYS A 187 2.06 11.16 -21.67
C LYS A 187 2.67 12.49 -21.28
N SER A 188 3.99 12.55 -21.15
CA SER A 188 4.73 13.77 -20.86
C SER A 188 4.24 14.52 -19.62
N SER A 189 3.75 13.80 -18.60
CA SER A 189 3.31 14.37 -17.33
C SER A 189 4.29 14.08 -16.20
N LYS A 190 4.13 14.79 -15.07
CA LYS A 190 5.05 14.71 -13.93
C LYS A 190 4.31 14.75 -12.61
N VAL A 191 4.70 13.87 -11.69
CA VAL A 191 4.15 13.83 -10.33
C VAL A 191 5.17 13.33 -9.32
N ARG A 192 5.04 13.82 -8.08
CA ARG A 192 5.74 13.28 -6.91
C ARG A 192 4.75 12.97 -5.80
N VAL A 193 4.85 11.77 -5.24
CA VAL A 193 4.02 11.29 -4.12
C VAL A 193 4.91 10.75 -3.01
N VAL A 194 4.57 11.09 -1.76
CA VAL A 194 5.22 10.57 -0.56
C VAL A 194 4.16 9.90 0.31
N ASP A 195 4.29 8.59 0.53
CA ASP A 195 3.56 7.87 1.57
C ASP A 195 4.39 7.84 2.87
N ILE A 196 3.75 8.10 4.00
CA ILE A 196 4.34 8.09 5.34
C ILE A 196 3.53 7.14 6.21
N PHE A 197 4.16 6.09 6.72
CA PHE A 197 3.50 5.04 7.50
C PHE A 197 3.93 5.10 8.97
N ARG A 198 2.98 5.18 9.91
CA ARG A 198 3.24 5.37 11.35
C ARG A 198 2.28 4.57 12.24
N SER A 199 2.72 4.29 13.46
CA SER A 199 1.88 3.73 14.53
C SER A 199 1.42 4.86 15.44
N ALA A 200 0.15 4.84 15.87
CA ALA A 200 -0.41 5.82 16.80
C ALA A 200 0.13 5.67 18.23
N ASP A 201 0.63 4.48 18.58
CA ASP A 201 1.19 4.13 19.88
C ASP A 201 2.54 3.43 19.68
N ASP A 202 3.47 3.58 20.62
CA ASP A 202 4.83 3.03 20.51
C ASP A 202 4.93 1.54 20.89
N SER A 203 3.92 0.99 21.56
CA SER A 203 3.92 -0.32 22.20
C SER A 203 2.87 -1.30 21.66
N GLN A 204 1.87 -0.80 20.93
CA GLN A 204 0.80 -1.64 20.38
C GLN A 204 1.24 -2.33 19.07
N PRO A 205 1.16 -3.67 18.98
CA PRO A 205 1.46 -4.38 17.75
C PRO A 205 0.51 -3.98 16.61
N GLY A 206 1.06 -3.77 15.42
CA GLY A 206 0.32 -3.54 14.20
C GLY A 206 0.77 -4.46 13.06
N LEU A 207 -0.05 -4.55 12.02
CA LEU A 207 0.31 -5.20 10.76
C LEU A 207 -0.04 -4.28 9.59
N ALA A 208 0.92 -4.03 8.71
CA ALA A 208 0.67 -3.38 7.43
C ALA A 208 0.93 -4.35 6.30
N ILE A 209 -0.05 -4.56 5.43
CA ILE A 209 0.14 -5.22 4.14
C ILE A 209 -0.10 -4.17 3.06
N ALA A 210 0.96 -3.45 2.71
CA ALA A 210 0.93 -2.29 1.82
C ALA A 210 1.20 -2.67 0.36
N PHE A 211 0.56 -1.96 -0.57
CA PHE A 211 0.76 -2.15 -2.00
C PHE A 211 0.87 -0.80 -2.72
N ASN A 212 1.74 -0.69 -3.72
CA ASN A 212 1.63 0.37 -4.71
C ASN A 212 1.76 -0.13 -6.15
N ASP A 213 1.07 0.57 -7.04
CA ASP A 213 1.10 0.42 -8.48
C ASP A 213 1.57 1.75 -9.09
N LEU A 214 2.80 1.78 -9.61
CA LEU A 214 3.42 2.96 -10.23
C LEU A 214 3.41 2.81 -11.76
N CYS A 215 2.47 3.47 -12.43
CA CYS A 215 2.27 3.40 -13.87
C CYS A 215 2.78 4.67 -14.57
N ALA A 216 4.02 4.64 -15.06
CA ALA A 216 4.64 5.75 -15.77
C ALA A 216 4.37 5.70 -17.29
N GLY A 217 3.50 6.60 -17.75
CA GLY A 217 3.16 6.83 -19.16
C GLY A 217 4.32 7.33 -20.01
N GLN A 218 4.13 7.39 -21.33
CA GLN A 218 5.21 7.71 -22.28
C GLN A 218 5.85 9.07 -21.96
N ASN A 219 7.18 9.14 -21.90
CA ASN A 219 7.93 10.37 -21.61
C ASN A 219 7.51 11.05 -20.28
N SER A 220 6.87 10.32 -19.35
CA SER A 220 6.46 10.89 -18.05
C SER A 220 7.57 10.75 -17.01
N LYS A 221 7.42 11.50 -15.91
CA LYS A 221 8.28 11.41 -14.74
C LYS A 221 7.45 11.16 -13.47
N LEU A 222 7.69 10.02 -12.83
CA LEU A 222 7.00 9.60 -11.61
C LEU A 222 8.03 9.41 -10.49
N ASP A 223 7.96 10.22 -9.45
CA ASP A 223 8.76 10.04 -8.23
C ASP A 223 7.85 9.56 -7.08
N TYR A 224 8.15 8.40 -6.52
CA TYR A 224 7.45 7.83 -5.37
C TYR A 224 8.41 7.61 -4.21
N VAL A 225 7.99 8.02 -3.01
CA VAL A 225 8.72 7.78 -1.76
C VAL A 225 7.79 7.10 -0.76
N ALA A 226 8.24 6.01 -0.15
CA ALA A 226 7.62 5.42 1.02
C ALA A 226 8.54 5.62 2.23
N ILE A 227 8.06 6.33 3.25
CA ILE A 227 8.72 6.45 4.56
C ILE A 227 8.00 5.53 5.52
N GLN A 228 8.60 4.37 5.79
CA GLN A 228 8.09 3.39 6.75
C GLN A 228 8.70 3.66 8.13
N ALA A 229 7.90 4.24 9.03
CA ALA A 229 8.29 4.66 10.37
C ALA A 229 7.30 4.18 11.43
N PHE A 230 6.92 2.90 11.37
CA PHE A 230 6.10 2.25 12.40
C PHE A 230 6.87 2.04 13.70
N ASN A 231 6.16 1.78 14.80
CA ASN A 231 6.80 1.40 16.07
C ASN A 231 7.60 0.07 15.96
N GLU A 232 8.42 -0.24 16.97
CA GLU A 232 9.31 -1.41 16.96
C GLU A 232 8.61 -2.76 17.14
N VAL A 233 7.27 -2.79 17.27
CA VAL A 233 6.47 -4.01 17.45
C VAL A 233 5.51 -4.29 16.28
N THR A 234 5.46 -3.40 15.28
CA THR A 234 4.66 -3.57 14.06
C THR A 234 5.35 -4.51 13.08
N ARG A 235 4.59 -5.23 12.25
CA ARG A 235 5.08 -6.06 11.14
C ARG A 235 4.62 -5.50 9.80
N VAL A 236 5.45 -5.63 8.77
CA VAL A 236 5.18 -5.05 7.44
C VAL A 236 5.44 -6.05 6.32
N VAL A 237 4.50 -6.17 5.40
CA VAL A 237 4.72 -6.68 4.05
C VAL A 237 4.38 -5.56 3.08
N GLN A 238 5.35 -5.08 2.32
CA GLN A 238 5.15 -4.02 1.34
C GLN A 238 5.53 -4.52 -0.05
N ILE A 239 4.59 -4.39 -0.99
CA ILE A 239 4.72 -4.87 -2.36
C ILE A 239 4.64 -3.66 -3.29
N ASN A 240 5.63 -3.48 -4.15
CA ASN A 240 5.76 -2.32 -5.02
C ASN A 240 5.88 -2.80 -6.46
N GLU A 241 4.95 -2.43 -7.33
CA GLU A 241 4.99 -2.75 -8.75
C GLU A 241 5.16 -1.46 -9.55
N THR A 242 6.15 -1.44 -10.45
CA THR A 242 6.43 -0.30 -11.32
C THR A 242 6.38 -0.73 -12.78
N ALA A 243 5.64 0.00 -13.60
CA ALA A 243 5.63 -0.16 -15.04
C ALA A 243 6.01 1.17 -15.71
N THR A 244 6.96 1.13 -16.65
CA THR A 244 7.44 2.32 -17.36
C THR A 244 7.28 2.13 -18.87
N LEU A 245 6.58 3.07 -19.51
CA LEU A 245 6.43 3.09 -20.96
C LEU A 245 7.61 3.80 -21.65
N ARG A 246 7.58 3.87 -22.97
CA ARG A 246 8.64 4.48 -23.80
C ARG A 246 9.08 5.84 -23.25
N ASP A 247 10.39 6.02 -23.11
CA ASP A 247 11.05 7.24 -22.63
C ASP A 247 10.59 7.74 -21.24
N ALA A 248 9.83 6.93 -20.50
CA ALA A 248 9.37 7.27 -19.15
C ALA A 248 10.46 7.04 -18.11
N SER A 249 10.45 7.81 -17.02
CA SER A 249 11.31 7.59 -15.86
C SER A 249 10.48 7.46 -14.59
N ALA A 250 10.70 6.38 -13.83
CA ALA A 250 10.11 6.20 -12.51
C ALA A 250 11.19 6.00 -11.43
N THR A 251 11.12 6.77 -10.35
CA THR A 251 11.96 6.60 -9.16
C THR A 251 11.09 6.09 -8.02
N GLY A 252 11.36 4.89 -7.52
CA GLY A 252 10.78 4.39 -6.28
C GLY A 252 11.84 4.40 -5.17
N PHE A 253 11.59 5.12 -4.08
CA PHE A 253 12.48 5.15 -2.93
C PHE A 253 11.76 4.67 -1.66
N ILE A 254 12.32 3.69 -0.98
CA ILE A 254 11.79 3.18 0.30
C ILE A 254 12.80 3.48 1.41
N LEU A 255 12.35 4.21 2.43
CA LEU A 255 13.10 4.45 3.66
C LEU A 255 12.43 3.67 4.79
N ASN A 256 13.16 2.73 5.40
CA ASN A 256 12.68 1.93 6.52
C ASN A 256 13.42 2.34 7.80
N THR A 257 12.68 2.85 8.78
CA THR A 257 13.21 3.34 10.07
C THR A 257 12.50 2.74 11.28
N GLY A 258 11.56 1.83 11.08
CA GLY A 258 10.72 1.26 12.14
C GLY A 258 10.25 -0.16 11.82
N ALA A 259 9.31 -0.71 12.60
CA ALA A 259 8.85 -2.11 12.56
C ALA A 259 9.78 -3.13 13.25
N SER A 260 9.20 -4.17 13.85
CA SER A 260 9.91 -5.36 14.35
C SER A 260 10.44 -6.22 13.19
N TRP A 261 9.68 -6.28 12.10
CA TRP A 261 9.97 -7.06 10.91
C TRP A 261 9.32 -6.40 9.71
N ALA A 262 10.08 -6.19 8.65
CA ALA A 262 9.58 -5.64 7.40
C ALA A 262 10.12 -6.43 6.21
N ARG A 263 9.22 -6.89 5.36
CA ARG A 263 9.54 -7.42 4.04
C ARG A 263 9.08 -6.46 2.97
N ASN A 264 10.01 -6.05 2.11
CA ASN A 264 9.77 -5.20 0.96
C ASN A 264 10.07 -5.99 -0.32
N GLU A 265 9.10 -6.07 -1.22
CA GLU A 265 9.26 -6.61 -2.56
C GLU A 265 9.02 -5.48 -3.56
N SER A 266 9.98 -5.19 -4.43
CA SER A 266 9.84 -4.18 -5.47
C SER A 266 10.13 -4.78 -6.82
N LEU A 267 9.21 -4.67 -7.77
CA LEU A 267 9.38 -5.19 -9.10
C LEU A 267 9.19 -4.09 -10.14
N SER A 268 10.13 -3.97 -11.07
CA SER A 268 10.04 -3.01 -12.16
C SER A 268 9.98 -3.67 -13.53
N ARG A 269 9.11 -3.14 -14.39
CA ARG A 269 8.88 -3.57 -15.77
C ARG A 269 9.13 -2.41 -16.72
N LEU A 270 10.13 -2.58 -17.57
CA LEU A 270 10.48 -1.64 -18.63
C LEU A 270 9.71 -2.05 -19.90
N GLU A 271 8.51 -1.47 -20.09
CA GLU A 271 7.55 -1.86 -21.13
C GLU A 271 7.70 -1.04 -22.43
N GLY A 272 8.69 -0.15 -22.51
CA GLY A 272 8.98 0.61 -23.73
C GLY A 272 10.46 0.97 -23.91
N PRO A 273 10.92 1.19 -25.15
CA PRO A 273 12.28 1.63 -25.42
C PRO A 273 12.61 2.94 -24.70
N GLY A 274 13.84 3.08 -24.22
CA GLY A 274 14.30 4.29 -23.53
C GLY A 274 13.70 4.49 -22.13
N SER A 275 12.86 3.57 -21.64
CA SER A 275 12.31 3.68 -20.30
C SER A 275 13.36 3.38 -19.21
N ARG A 276 13.18 4.00 -18.04
CA ARG A 276 14.09 3.90 -16.91
C ARG A 276 13.32 3.74 -15.61
N SER A 277 13.82 2.87 -14.74
CA SER A 277 13.35 2.73 -13.38
C SER A 277 14.51 2.68 -12.41
N ASP A 278 14.50 3.57 -11.42
CA ASP A 278 15.45 3.58 -10.32
C ASP A 278 14.72 3.05 -9.06
N MET A 279 15.16 1.90 -8.55
CA MET A 279 14.64 1.29 -7.32
C MET A 279 15.65 1.48 -6.21
N LEU A 280 15.33 2.35 -5.25
CA LEU A 280 16.20 2.75 -4.16
C LEU A 280 15.60 2.29 -2.83
N SER A 281 16.43 1.77 -1.94
CA SER A 281 16.01 1.43 -0.58
C SER A 281 17.11 1.72 0.43
N VAL A 282 16.71 2.24 1.59
CA VAL A 282 17.56 2.43 2.76
C VAL A 282 16.83 1.83 3.97
N SER A 283 17.54 1.01 4.74
CA SER A 283 17.04 0.46 6.00
C SER A 283 18.00 0.85 7.12
N ILE A 284 17.44 1.31 8.25
CA ILE A 284 18.22 1.75 9.42
C ILE A 284 17.81 0.88 10.62
N PRO A 285 18.24 -0.40 10.67
CA PRO A 285 17.89 -1.28 11.77
C PRO A 285 18.56 -0.89 13.08
N ALA A 286 17.79 -1.01 14.16
CA ALA A 286 18.25 -1.04 15.54
C ALA A 286 17.82 -2.35 16.22
N HIS A 287 18.50 -2.73 17.30
CA HIS A 287 18.12 -3.86 18.15
C HIS A 287 17.88 -5.18 17.38
N GLU A 288 16.67 -5.75 17.48
CA GLU A 288 16.29 -7.03 16.86
C GLU A 288 15.46 -6.86 15.57
N GLN A 289 15.44 -5.67 14.98
CA GLN A 289 14.67 -5.40 13.76
C GLN A 289 15.22 -6.18 12.56
N GLU A 290 14.33 -6.79 11.79
CA GLU A 290 14.66 -7.53 10.57
C GLU A 290 14.06 -6.85 9.34
N TYR A 291 14.92 -6.49 8.38
CA TYR A 291 14.52 -5.95 7.08
C TYR A 291 14.91 -6.91 5.96
N ASP A 292 13.92 -7.39 5.23
CA ASP A 292 14.06 -8.29 4.10
C ASP A 292 13.69 -7.54 2.81
N GLN A 293 14.69 -7.12 2.02
CA GLN A 293 14.52 -6.29 0.83
C GLN A 293 14.73 -7.13 -0.44
N ARG A 294 13.78 -7.13 -1.36
CA ARG A 294 13.80 -7.91 -2.61
C ARG A 294 13.50 -7.01 -3.82
N THR A 295 14.28 -7.17 -4.88
CA THR A 295 14.08 -6.50 -6.17
C THR A 295 14.18 -7.44 -7.37
#